data_AF-A0A947JHR4-F1
#
_entry.id   AF-A0A947JHR4-F1
#
_cell.length_a   1.000
_cell.length_b   1.000
_cell.length_c   1.000
_cell.angle_alpha   90.00
_cell.angle_beta   90.00
_cell.angle_gamma   90.00
#
_symmetry.space_group_name_H-M   'P 1'
#
loop_
_entity.id
_entity.type
_entity.pdbx_description
1 polymer ?
#
loop_
_entity_poly.entity_id
_entity_poly.type
_entity_poly.pdbx_seq_one_letter_code
_entity_poly.pdbx_strand_id
1 'polypeptide(L)'
;TSPGKVVKVNLSTFTASATLTMETGENRMSSAVIDIPNQLAYFGTSYPDLGYIIKVNLSDLTRVGAIATLESVNDFDAADIDLTNGYAYFFGDHGLPGLLRIRLSDFTAVDVLDSRFSDLGKTNAFIDISNGYLYGGSTLGGIVTKISITPKPALRLEYGLNTSTCDAISDWRIMGSGAWSMSDSTYVTNGSTTTNLAGVTDGNSDYQAGYVQDTSALTSEVQLQNDDFTEIEYSIKAATSAVDGASYCFRVTDAGSATGFTFTNYAQATITGTYAHTLNNAITLSRLQASATSVGVSSSFALSSEQSTPLTITFPYGFTVTGPFTAGDCSGGGEIGTFAYSSSTLTAEKTGCSGTVTLSGATVTNPSSTGAYTISWVNDDPGYAMVYIVDSDQVSITSNVDPTLTFDIDTSTSTAADTSAPYSVAFGTLDVATTNVSGEGSINYILIDLDTNATQGAVVTIQNANGSSGLVSASSSDTVASLTNSMSTGNENYGFCVQSVSQSSGGTLAKAGDYTSGTCTDQADTNAVKGLSTTASNILSVSGPVAGGRAVVSGSAAISVLTEAHDDYTDTLTFVATSTF
;
A
#
# COMPACT_ATOMS: atom_id res chain seq x y z
N THR A 1 12.75 25.26 69.46
CA THR A 1 11.85 25.39 70.64
C THR A 1 11.36 24.02 71.04
N SER A 2 10.87 23.82 72.27
CA SER A 2 10.28 22.53 72.69
C SER A 2 9.00 22.79 73.51
N PRO A 3 7.80 22.44 72.99
CA PRO A 3 7.50 22.02 71.62
C PRO A 3 7.78 23.09 70.54
N GLY A 4 7.69 22.68 69.28
CA GLY A 4 7.64 23.56 68.11
C GLY A 4 6.48 24.55 68.18
N LYS A 5 6.64 25.75 67.60
CA LYS A 5 5.57 26.76 67.52
C LYS A 5 5.53 27.42 66.16
N VAL A 6 4.35 27.43 65.52
CA VAL A 6 4.10 28.21 64.30
C VAL A 6 3.38 29.50 64.70
N VAL A 7 3.95 30.64 64.34
CA VAL A 7 3.37 31.96 64.61
C VAL A 7 2.87 32.56 63.30
N LYS A 8 1.57 32.84 63.22
CA LYS A 8 0.97 33.57 62.11
C LYS A 8 1.18 35.06 62.35
N VAL A 9 1.84 35.75 61.41
CA VAL A 9 2.13 37.19 61.49
C VAL A 9 1.31 37.92 60.44
N ASN A 10 0.62 38.97 60.85
CA ASN A 10 -0.06 39.87 59.94
C ASN A 10 0.98 40.77 59.23
N LEU A 11 1.09 40.66 57.91
CA LEU A 11 2.16 41.34 57.16
C LEU A 11 2.00 42.87 57.04
N SER A 12 0.78 43.41 57.17
CA SER A 12 0.58 44.87 57.09
C SER A 12 0.92 45.58 58.41
N THR A 13 0.72 44.90 59.54
CA THR A 13 0.98 45.44 60.88
C THR A 13 2.26 44.90 61.52
N PHE A 14 2.80 43.81 60.97
CA PHE A 14 3.95 43.08 61.50
C PHE A 14 3.75 42.58 62.95
N THR A 15 2.52 42.18 63.28
CA THR A 15 2.14 41.65 64.61
C THR A 15 1.72 40.18 64.53
N ALA A 16 1.96 39.43 65.60
CA ALA A 16 1.50 38.04 65.70
C ALA A 16 -0.03 38.00 65.87
N SER A 17 -0.73 37.34 64.95
CA SER A 17 -2.19 37.21 64.96
C SER A 17 -2.67 35.90 65.59
N ALA A 18 -1.84 34.85 65.57
CA ALA A 18 -2.12 33.56 66.20
C ALA A 18 -0.84 32.75 66.38
N THR A 19 -0.83 31.82 67.34
CA THR A 19 0.28 30.89 67.58
C THR A 19 -0.26 29.48 67.77
N LEU A 20 0.21 28.54 66.95
CA LEU A 20 -0.01 27.10 67.12
C LEU A 20 1.20 26.51 67.86
N THR A 21 0.95 25.75 68.92
CA THR A 21 1.98 24.96 69.63
C THR A 21 1.82 23.50 69.23
N MET A 22 2.92 22.85 68.89
CA MET A 22 2.96 21.45 68.44
C MET A 22 2.80 20.44 69.58
N GLU A 23 2.63 19.16 69.24
CA GLU A 23 2.48 18.09 70.22
C GLU A 23 3.81 17.78 70.93
N THR A 24 3.74 17.05 72.05
CA THR A 24 4.93 16.61 72.78
C THR A 24 5.83 15.74 71.89
N GLY A 25 7.11 16.09 71.79
CA GLY A 25 8.09 15.40 70.93
C GLY A 25 8.31 16.09 69.58
N GLU A 26 7.35 16.90 69.12
CA GLU A 26 7.46 17.70 67.90
C GLU A 26 8.21 19.00 68.18
N ASN A 27 9.52 18.88 68.37
CA ASN A 27 10.39 19.98 68.76
C ASN A 27 11.04 20.63 67.52
N ARG A 28 11.62 21.83 67.70
CA ARG A 28 12.58 22.45 66.77
C ARG A 28 12.21 22.34 65.28
N MET A 29 11.19 23.06 64.85
CA MET A 29 10.90 23.18 63.41
C MET A 29 12.06 23.91 62.71
N SER A 30 12.63 23.29 61.69
CA SER A 30 13.87 23.70 61.01
C SER A 30 13.65 24.08 59.54
N SER A 31 12.67 23.45 58.88
CA SER A 31 12.29 23.74 57.50
C SER A 31 10.78 23.86 57.35
N ALA A 32 10.33 24.56 56.30
CA ALA A 32 8.91 24.73 56.01
C ALA A 32 8.68 24.92 54.51
N VAL A 33 7.57 24.35 54.01
CA VAL A 33 7.05 24.61 52.66
C VAL A 33 5.54 24.85 52.72
N ILE A 34 5.01 25.57 51.74
CA ILE A 34 3.61 25.99 51.68
C ILE A 34 2.92 25.48 50.42
N ASP A 35 1.77 24.82 50.60
CA ASP A 35 0.81 24.50 49.56
C ASP A 35 -0.27 25.57 49.55
N ILE A 36 -0.04 26.59 48.71
CA ILE A 36 -0.90 27.77 48.60
C ILE A 36 -2.30 27.37 48.12
N PRO A 37 -2.50 26.56 47.05
CA PRO A 37 -3.83 26.17 46.59
C PRO A 37 -4.68 25.48 47.68
N ASN A 38 -4.08 24.58 48.46
CA ASN A 38 -4.82 23.80 49.47
C ASN A 38 -4.80 24.44 50.86
N GLN A 39 -4.16 25.60 51.04
CA GLN A 39 -4.01 26.28 52.33
C GLN A 39 -3.35 25.39 53.41
N LEU A 40 -2.31 24.66 53.01
CA LEU A 40 -1.57 23.77 53.88
C LEU A 40 -0.11 24.22 54.00
N ALA A 41 0.53 23.90 55.12
CA ALA A 41 1.97 24.01 55.29
C ALA A 41 2.54 22.73 55.89
N TYR A 42 3.78 22.43 55.54
CA TYR A 42 4.50 21.24 55.96
C TYR A 42 5.81 21.67 56.60
N PHE A 43 6.08 21.20 57.81
CA PHE A 43 7.23 21.60 58.62
C PHE A 43 8.11 20.41 58.95
N GLY A 44 9.40 20.50 58.69
CA GLY A 44 10.39 19.52 59.15
C GLY A 44 10.91 19.87 60.54
N THR A 45 11.15 18.87 61.39
CA THR A 45 11.79 19.04 62.71
C THR A 45 13.26 18.64 62.73
N SER A 46 14.01 19.12 63.72
CA SER A 46 15.44 18.86 63.93
C SER A 46 15.85 18.36 65.33
N TYR A 47 17.07 17.80 65.42
CA TYR A 47 17.74 17.12 66.54
C TYR A 47 17.67 17.92 67.85
N PRO A 48 17.54 17.26 69.04
CA PRO A 48 17.88 15.86 69.36
C PRO A 48 16.76 14.82 69.32
N ASP A 49 15.55 15.23 68.96
CA ASP A 49 14.38 14.36 68.96
C ASP A 49 14.18 13.69 67.58
N LEU A 50 13.26 12.73 67.48
CA LEU A 50 12.93 12.08 66.20
C LEU A 50 12.52 13.13 65.15
N GLY A 51 12.93 12.92 63.90
CA GLY A 51 12.47 13.70 62.76
C GLY A 51 10.98 13.49 62.47
N TYR A 52 10.25 14.59 62.32
CA TYR A 52 8.85 14.63 61.92
C TYR A 52 8.68 15.57 60.73
N ILE A 53 7.81 15.19 59.79
CA ILE A 53 7.17 16.13 58.88
C ILE A 53 5.76 16.40 59.38
N ILE A 54 5.46 17.63 59.76
CA ILE A 54 4.20 18.03 60.39
C ILE A 54 3.36 18.81 59.38
N LYS A 55 2.12 18.38 59.15
CA LYS A 55 1.15 19.04 58.30
C LYS A 55 0.25 19.96 59.13
N VAL A 56 0.10 21.21 58.68
CA VAL A 56 -0.69 22.26 59.33
C VAL A 56 -1.67 22.85 58.32
N ASN A 57 -2.92 23.04 58.74
CA ASN A 57 -3.93 23.80 58.01
C ASN A 57 -3.75 25.29 58.30
N LEU A 58 -3.57 26.11 57.27
CA LEU A 58 -3.31 27.54 57.39
C LEU A 58 -4.58 28.38 57.53
N SER A 59 -5.73 27.84 57.13
CA SER A 59 -7.02 28.54 57.20
C SER A 59 -7.43 28.80 58.64
N ASP A 60 -7.32 27.79 59.50
CA ASP A 60 -7.66 27.83 60.92
C ASP A 60 -6.45 27.71 61.87
N LEU A 61 -5.24 27.54 61.30
CA LEU A 61 -3.98 27.34 62.03
C LEU A 61 -4.02 26.14 62.98
N THR A 62 -4.43 24.98 62.47
CA THR A 62 -4.51 23.72 63.21
C THR A 62 -3.51 22.68 62.71
N ARG A 63 -2.99 21.83 63.61
CA ARG A 63 -2.17 20.66 63.25
C ARG A 63 -3.10 19.59 62.67
N VAL A 64 -2.75 19.07 61.49
CA VAL A 64 -3.55 18.06 60.76
C VAL A 64 -2.99 16.65 60.98
N GLY A 65 -1.67 16.50 61.01
CA GLY A 65 -1.02 15.21 61.23
C GLY A 65 0.50 15.30 61.10
N ALA A 66 1.20 14.20 61.34
CA ALA A 66 2.64 14.11 61.14
C ALA A 66 3.05 12.75 60.56
N ILE A 67 4.14 12.77 59.78
CA ILE A 67 4.88 11.58 59.36
C ILE A 67 6.11 11.49 60.27
N ALA A 68 6.20 10.42 61.05
CA ALA A 68 7.40 10.10 61.83
C ALA A 68 8.40 9.35 60.93
N THR A 69 9.67 9.75 60.95
CA THR A 69 10.73 9.01 60.26
C THR A 69 11.38 7.97 61.16
N LEU A 70 11.98 6.93 60.55
CA LEU A 70 12.68 5.85 61.28
C LEU A 70 13.81 6.42 62.15
N GLU A 71 14.22 5.68 63.19
CA GLU A 71 15.06 6.08 64.35
C GLU A 71 16.43 6.72 64.03
N SER A 72 16.77 6.92 62.76
CA SER A 72 18.02 7.48 62.27
C SER A 72 17.88 8.70 61.36
N VAL A 73 16.72 9.38 61.28
CA VAL A 73 16.64 10.74 60.67
C VAL A 73 16.11 11.71 61.70
N ASN A 74 16.95 12.70 62.01
CA ASN A 74 16.64 13.62 63.08
C ASN A 74 16.69 15.10 62.64
N ASP A 75 17.07 15.46 61.40
CA ASP A 75 17.37 16.85 61.02
C ASP A 75 16.85 17.28 59.64
N PHE A 76 15.59 17.70 59.52
CA PHE A 76 15.05 18.24 58.27
C PHE A 76 15.39 19.73 58.07
N ASP A 77 16.60 20.05 57.62
CA ASP A 77 17.09 21.43 57.57
C ASP A 77 16.69 22.21 56.31
N ALA A 78 16.39 21.52 55.22
CA ALA A 78 15.94 22.15 53.99
C ALA A 78 14.73 21.45 53.40
N ALA A 79 13.86 22.21 52.75
CA ALA A 79 12.70 21.67 52.08
C ALA A 79 12.32 22.53 50.87
N ASP A 80 11.75 21.90 49.85
CA ASP A 80 11.13 22.59 48.73
C ASP A 80 9.91 21.80 48.22
N ILE A 81 9.01 22.45 47.49
CA ILE A 81 7.71 21.89 47.10
C ILE A 81 7.47 21.98 45.60
N ASP A 82 7.05 20.85 45.03
CA ASP A 82 6.56 20.73 43.66
C ASP A 82 5.04 20.67 43.67
N LEU A 83 4.41 21.84 43.55
CA LEU A 83 2.95 21.93 43.45
C LEU A 83 2.42 21.41 42.09
N THR A 84 3.28 21.35 41.06
CA THR A 84 2.87 20.90 39.73
C THR A 84 2.69 19.39 39.72
N ASN A 85 3.65 18.67 40.30
CA ASN A 85 3.63 17.21 40.37
C ASN A 85 3.06 16.66 41.69
N GLY A 86 2.76 17.52 42.67
CA GLY A 86 2.07 17.13 43.90
C GLY A 86 2.97 16.49 44.96
N TYR A 87 4.23 16.93 45.06
CA TYR A 87 5.21 16.40 46.01
C TYR A 87 5.89 17.50 46.82
N ALA A 88 6.35 17.17 48.03
CA ALA A 88 7.30 17.99 48.78
C ALA A 88 8.54 17.16 49.14
N TYR A 89 9.68 17.85 49.19
CA TYR A 89 10.99 17.26 49.34
C TYR A 89 11.66 17.83 50.58
N PHE A 90 12.14 16.97 51.48
CA PHE A 90 12.78 17.35 52.75
C PHE A 90 14.17 16.70 52.85
N PHE A 91 15.18 17.48 53.22
CA PHE A 91 16.58 17.05 53.27
C PHE A 91 17.07 16.86 54.69
N GLY A 92 17.79 15.76 54.93
CA GLY A 92 18.31 15.32 56.23
C GLY A 92 19.84 15.29 56.32
N ASP A 93 20.44 15.63 57.47
CA ASP A 93 21.92 15.63 57.67
C ASP A 93 22.45 14.45 58.55
N HIS A 94 21.62 13.80 59.35
CA HIS A 94 22.10 12.79 60.33
C HIS A 94 21.41 11.44 60.19
N GLY A 95 21.87 10.64 59.23
CA GLY A 95 21.45 9.26 58.95
C GLY A 95 20.40 9.14 57.82
N LEU A 96 20.20 7.92 57.31
CA LEU A 96 19.30 7.66 56.18
C LEU A 96 17.84 7.93 56.54
N PRO A 97 17.03 8.56 55.65
CA PRO A 97 17.34 9.25 54.38
C PRO A 97 18.00 10.64 54.44
N GLY A 98 18.86 10.91 53.43
CA GLY A 98 19.34 12.27 53.11
C GLY A 98 18.34 13.13 52.30
N LEU A 99 17.35 12.50 51.66
CA LEU A 99 16.23 13.17 50.97
C LEU A 99 14.96 12.33 51.09
N LEU A 100 13.89 12.93 51.61
CA LEU A 100 12.55 12.37 51.76
C LEU A 100 11.59 13.06 50.78
N ARG A 101 10.91 12.27 49.94
CA ARG A 101 9.81 12.73 49.08
C ARG A 101 8.48 12.34 49.70
N ILE A 102 7.62 13.32 49.96
CA ILE A 102 6.24 13.10 50.41
C ILE A 102 5.25 13.46 49.30
N ARG A 103 4.14 12.72 49.20
CA ARG A 103 3.04 13.03 48.29
C ARG A 103 2.00 13.89 49.02
N LEU A 104 1.58 14.97 48.37
CA LEU A 104 0.71 15.97 49.00
C LEU A 104 -0.75 15.48 49.12
N SER A 105 -1.22 14.70 48.15
CA SER A 105 -2.63 14.27 48.04
C SER A 105 -3.08 13.37 49.19
N ASP A 106 -2.22 12.47 49.67
CA ASP A 106 -2.53 11.52 50.75
C ASP A 106 -1.62 11.68 51.97
N PHE A 107 -0.67 12.62 51.95
CA PHE A 107 0.30 12.86 53.02
C PHE A 107 1.08 11.61 53.40
N THR A 108 1.63 10.92 52.40
CA THR A 108 2.45 9.72 52.58
C THR A 108 3.90 9.97 52.16
N ALA A 109 4.84 9.30 52.82
CA ALA A 109 6.21 9.20 52.33
C ALA A 109 6.26 8.23 51.13
N VAL A 110 6.75 8.70 49.99
CA VAL A 110 6.72 7.93 48.72
C VAL A 110 8.11 7.44 48.33
N ASP A 111 9.16 8.19 48.66
CA ASP A 111 10.52 7.82 48.26
C ASP A 111 11.57 8.36 49.23
N VAL A 112 12.67 7.62 49.32
CA VAL A 112 13.76 7.79 50.29
C VAL A 112 15.05 7.52 49.53
N LEU A 113 15.85 8.57 49.31
CA LEU A 113 17.12 8.43 48.61
C LEU A 113 18.27 8.11 49.60
N ASP A 114 18.90 6.94 49.42
CA ASP A 114 19.85 6.29 50.35
C ASP A 114 21.37 6.59 50.06
N SER A 115 22.16 6.56 51.14
CA SER A 115 23.61 6.44 51.47
C SER A 115 24.70 6.97 50.54
N ARG A 116 24.48 7.08 49.23
CA ARG A 116 25.43 7.74 48.32
C ARG A 116 25.44 9.27 48.50
N PHE A 117 24.59 9.75 49.41
CA PHE A 117 24.33 11.14 49.72
C PHE A 117 24.41 11.42 51.23
N SER A 118 25.00 10.51 52.02
CA SER A 118 25.16 10.65 53.48
C SER A 118 26.07 11.82 53.89
N ASP A 119 26.88 12.33 52.97
CA ASP A 119 27.87 13.39 53.24
C ASP A 119 27.34 14.78 52.87
N LEU A 120 26.02 14.91 52.76
CA LEU A 120 25.39 16.14 52.35
C LEU A 120 24.85 16.89 53.57
N GLY A 121 25.69 17.71 54.20
CA GLY A 121 25.22 18.72 55.15
C GLY A 121 24.37 19.75 54.43
N LYS A 122 23.08 19.47 54.26
CA LYS A 122 22.19 20.22 53.37
C LYS A 122 21.59 21.42 54.07
N THR A 123 22.15 22.60 53.79
CA THR A 123 21.64 23.87 54.33
C THR A 123 20.50 24.47 53.50
N ASN A 124 20.38 24.08 52.22
CA ASN A 124 19.41 24.66 51.29
C ASN A 124 19.00 23.66 50.21
N ALA A 125 17.77 23.82 49.72
CA ALA A 125 17.17 23.06 48.63
C ALA A 125 16.48 24.03 47.65
N PHE A 126 16.61 23.76 46.35
CA PHE A 126 15.96 24.53 45.30
C PHE A 126 15.46 23.62 44.19
N ILE A 127 14.20 23.77 43.79
CA ILE A 127 13.58 23.04 42.71
C ILE A 127 13.55 23.86 41.41
N ASP A 128 13.95 23.24 40.32
CA ASP A 128 13.71 23.68 38.95
C ASP A 128 12.67 22.75 38.32
N ILE A 129 11.41 23.11 38.54
CA ILE A 129 10.26 22.31 38.06
C ILE A 129 10.28 22.25 36.53
N SER A 130 10.64 23.35 35.86
CA SER A 130 10.63 23.42 34.39
C SER A 130 11.60 22.45 33.74
N ASN A 131 12.76 22.21 34.35
CA ASN A 131 13.76 21.27 33.84
C ASN A 131 13.76 19.93 34.60
N GLY A 132 12.86 19.72 35.57
CA GLY A 132 12.73 18.46 36.30
C GLY A 132 13.90 18.14 37.23
N TYR A 133 14.52 19.15 37.85
CA TYR A 133 15.66 18.94 38.75
C TYR A 133 15.48 19.59 40.12
N LEU A 134 16.02 18.93 41.15
CA LEU A 134 16.16 19.43 42.51
C LEU A 134 17.65 19.58 42.82
N TYR A 135 18.02 20.69 43.43
CA TYR A 135 19.39 21.04 43.78
C TYR A 135 19.54 21.16 45.28
N GLY A 136 20.57 20.51 45.86
CA GLY A 136 20.89 20.65 47.27
C GLY A 136 22.36 21.00 47.48
N GLY A 137 22.66 22.00 48.30
CA GLY A 137 24.04 22.42 48.62
C GLY A 137 24.59 21.72 49.88
N SER A 138 25.83 21.21 49.85
CA SER A 138 26.50 20.59 51.01
C SER A 138 27.51 21.52 51.69
N THR A 139 27.50 21.56 53.03
CA THR A 139 28.56 22.21 53.84
C THR A 139 29.87 21.42 53.84
N LEU A 140 29.80 20.11 53.61
CA LEU A 140 30.95 19.23 53.42
C LEU A 140 31.39 19.29 51.96
N GLY A 141 32.47 20.04 51.70
CA GLY A 141 33.11 20.13 50.39
C GLY A 141 32.54 21.17 49.42
N GLY A 142 31.49 21.92 49.80
CA GLY A 142 30.93 23.01 48.96
C GLY A 142 30.28 22.54 47.66
N ILE A 143 29.77 21.30 47.63
CA ILE A 143 29.21 20.66 46.44
C ILE A 143 27.73 21.02 46.29
N VAL A 144 27.31 21.34 45.05
CA VAL A 144 25.90 21.38 44.64
C VAL A 144 25.55 20.06 43.97
N THR A 145 24.60 19.32 44.53
CA THR A 145 24.08 18.07 43.95
C THR A 145 22.87 18.40 43.10
N LYS A 146 22.88 17.97 41.83
CA LYS A 146 21.72 18.01 40.93
C LYS A 146 21.04 16.63 40.95
N ILE A 147 19.75 16.59 41.27
CA ILE A 147 18.94 15.38 41.42
C ILE A 147 17.78 15.48 40.44
N SER A 148 17.58 14.49 39.55
CA SER A 148 16.39 14.45 38.70
C SER A 148 15.16 14.14 39.54
N ILE A 149 14.09 14.91 39.35
CA ILE A 149 12.79 14.75 40.00
C ILE A 149 11.65 14.58 39.00
N THR A 150 11.97 14.55 37.69
CA THR A 150 10.98 14.28 36.65
C THR A 150 10.18 13.03 37.01
N PRO A 151 8.83 13.11 37.05
CA PRO A 151 7.99 11.94 37.22
C PRO A 151 8.37 10.91 36.16
N LYS A 152 8.69 9.70 36.60
CA LYS A 152 9.01 8.60 35.70
C LYS A 152 7.70 7.88 35.41
N PRO A 153 7.26 7.81 34.15
CA PRO A 153 5.94 7.27 33.87
C PRO A 153 5.85 5.80 34.27
N ALA A 154 4.77 5.43 34.95
CA ALA A 154 4.39 4.05 35.17
C ALA A 154 3.38 3.67 34.08
N LEU A 155 3.88 3.07 33.01
CA LEU A 155 3.12 2.87 31.77
C LEU A 155 2.02 1.82 31.94
N ARG A 156 0.78 2.21 31.65
CA ARG A 156 -0.40 1.34 31.74
C ARG A 156 -1.06 1.14 30.39
N LEU A 157 -1.28 -0.13 30.01
CA LEU A 157 -2.07 -0.49 28.85
C LEU A 157 -3.58 -0.31 29.13
N GLU A 158 -4.26 0.34 28.19
CA GLU A 158 -5.71 0.53 28.18
C GLU A 158 -6.28 0.18 26.81
N TYR A 159 -7.57 -0.16 26.76
CA TYR A 159 -8.27 -0.46 25.52
C TYR A 159 -9.59 0.32 25.42
N GLY A 160 -10.08 0.49 24.19
CA GLY A 160 -11.37 1.10 23.92
C GLY A 160 -12.03 0.49 22.68
N LEU A 161 -13.37 0.49 22.66
CA LEU A 161 -14.14 0.02 21.51
C LEU A 161 -14.06 1.05 20.36
N ASN A 162 -13.65 0.61 19.17
CA ASN A 162 -13.60 1.45 17.99
C ASN A 162 -14.96 1.46 17.27
N THR A 163 -15.69 2.57 17.39
CA THR A 163 -16.95 2.80 16.68
C THR A 163 -16.80 3.71 15.45
N SER A 164 -15.63 4.31 15.25
CA SER A 164 -15.31 5.16 14.10
C SER A 164 -13.81 5.20 13.85
N THR A 165 -13.06 5.93 14.68
CA THR A 165 -11.59 6.01 14.68
C THR A 165 -11.06 5.88 16.10
N CYS A 166 -9.82 5.40 16.27
CA CYS A 166 -9.20 5.25 17.59
C CYS A 166 -9.06 6.58 18.34
N ASP A 167 -8.77 7.68 17.63
CA ASP A 167 -8.65 9.03 18.20
C ASP A 167 -9.95 9.54 18.81
N ALA A 168 -11.11 9.08 18.30
CA ALA A 168 -12.42 9.52 18.75
C ALA A 168 -12.93 8.78 20.00
N ILE A 169 -12.18 7.80 20.52
CA ILE A 169 -12.60 7.01 21.68
C ILE A 169 -12.54 7.86 22.95
N SER A 170 -13.68 8.02 23.62
CA SER A 170 -13.80 8.71 24.90
C SER A 170 -13.87 7.78 26.12
N ASP A 171 -14.24 6.51 25.94
CA ASP A 171 -14.40 5.50 27.00
C ASP A 171 -13.25 4.48 26.96
N TRP A 172 -12.11 4.87 27.52
CA TRP A 172 -10.94 4.00 27.67
C TRP A 172 -11.00 3.22 28.97
N ARG A 173 -10.72 1.91 28.90
CA ARG A 173 -10.87 0.96 30.00
C ARG A 173 -9.56 0.27 30.31
N ILE A 174 -9.36 -0.05 31.58
CA ILE A 174 -8.22 -0.84 32.04
C ILE A 174 -8.37 -2.32 31.62
N MET A 175 -7.24 -2.98 31.35
CA MET A 175 -7.21 -4.42 31.11
C MET A 175 -7.83 -5.19 32.31
N GLY A 176 -8.63 -6.21 32.02
CA GLY A 176 -9.31 -7.03 33.03
C GLY A 176 -10.73 -6.58 33.36
N SER A 177 -11.14 -5.35 32.98
CA SER A 177 -12.50 -4.83 33.20
C SER A 177 -13.36 -4.87 31.93
N GLY A 178 -13.51 -6.05 31.31
CA GLY A 178 -14.38 -6.25 30.14
C GLY A 178 -13.72 -7.04 29.02
N ALA A 179 -13.78 -6.51 27.80
CA ALA A 179 -13.46 -7.21 26.55
C ALA A 179 -12.01 -7.70 26.44
N TRP A 180 -11.08 -7.11 27.19
CA TRP A 180 -9.66 -7.46 27.13
C TRP A 180 -9.08 -7.64 28.51
N SER A 181 -8.20 -8.64 28.65
CA SER A 181 -7.51 -9.00 29.88
C SER A 181 -6.05 -9.30 29.61
N MET A 182 -5.21 -9.13 30.65
CA MET A 182 -3.85 -9.66 30.63
C MET A 182 -3.88 -11.19 30.49
N SER A 183 -2.85 -11.75 29.83
CA SER A 183 -2.71 -13.18 29.62
C SER A 183 -1.38 -13.67 30.15
N ASP A 184 -1.42 -14.32 31.32
CA ASP A 184 -0.28 -15.03 31.90
C ASP A 184 0.27 -16.05 30.89
N SER A 185 1.56 -15.94 30.59
CA SER A 185 2.23 -16.64 29.50
C SER A 185 3.40 -17.43 30.05
N THR A 186 3.60 -18.65 29.56
CA THR A 186 4.76 -19.48 29.94
C THR A 186 6.05 -19.07 29.25
N TYR A 187 5.99 -18.14 28.28
CA TYR A 187 7.13 -17.76 27.43
C TYR A 187 7.82 -16.48 27.89
N VAL A 188 7.13 -15.67 28.67
CA VAL A 188 7.64 -14.41 29.20
C VAL A 188 7.48 -14.38 30.72
N THR A 189 8.04 -13.37 31.37
CA THR A 189 7.93 -13.22 32.82
C THR A 189 7.66 -11.76 33.13
N ASN A 190 6.59 -11.50 33.87
CA ASN A 190 6.18 -10.15 34.28
C ASN A 190 7.34 -9.33 34.85
N GLY A 191 7.50 -8.10 34.37
CA GLY A 191 8.51 -7.16 34.82
C GLY A 191 9.93 -7.43 34.28
N SER A 192 10.12 -8.39 33.37
CA SER A 192 11.42 -8.57 32.70
C SER A 192 11.73 -7.39 31.79
N THR A 193 13.01 -7.14 31.52
CA THR A 193 13.45 -6.04 30.65
C THR A 193 13.24 -6.36 29.17
N THR A 194 12.73 -5.40 28.39
CA THR A 194 12.62 -5.50 26.93
C THR A 194 13.96 -5.26 26.22
N THR A 195 14.05 -5.67 24.96
CA THR A 195 15.15 -5.32 24.04
C THR A 195 14.59 -4.60 22.82
N ASN A 196 15.35 -3.67 22.23
CA ASN A 196 14.91 -2.95 21.02
C ASN A 196 14.54 -3.94 19.89
N LEU A 197 13.28 -3.92 19.47
CA LEU A 197 12.73 -4.82 18.48
C LEU A 197 13.04 -4.36 17.04
N ALA A 198 13.89 -5.14 16.36
CA ALA A 198 14.19 -4.90 14.96
C ALA A 198 12.93 -4.96 14.06
N GLY A 199 12.67 -3.90 13.31
CA GLY A 199 11.56 -3.83 12.35
C GLY A 199 10.38 -2.94 12.79
N VAL A 200 10.43 -2.40 14.01
CA VAL A 200 9.59 -1.29 14.44
C VAL A 200 10.37 0.02 14.26
N THR A 201 9.67 1.13 14.03
CA THR A 201 10.33 2.44 13.89
C THR A 201 10.67 2.97 15.28
N ASP A 202 11.96 3.21 15.52
CA ASP A 202 12.46 3.81 16.76
C ASP A 202 11.94 5.25 16.90
N GLY A 203 11.41 5.56 18.08
CA GLY A 203 10.85 6.88 18.38
C GLY A 203 11.90 7.97 18.66
N ASN A 204 13.14 7.57 18.98
CA ASN A 204 14.26 8.45 19.29
C ASN A 204 15.61 7.72 19.09
N SER A 205 16.73 8.32 19.50
CA SER A 205 18.06 7.75 19.27
C SER A 205 18.53 6.75 20.33
N ASP A 206 18.16 6.94 21.59
CA ASP A 206 18.71 6.16 22.70
C ASP A 206 17.69 5.18 23.27
N TYR A 207 17.94 3.88 23.09
CA TYR A 207 17.04 2.86 23.62
C TYR A 207 17.23 2.68 25.13
N GLN A 208 16.13 2.84 25.88
CA GLN A 208 16.02 2.46 27.28
C GLN A 208 15.15 1.20 27.41
N ALA A 209 15.65 0.23 28.15
CA ALA A 209 14.90 -0.99 28.40
C ALA A 209 13.64 -0.68 29.22
N GLY A 210 12.49 -1.06 28.65
CA GLY A 210 11.21 -1.02 29.33
C GLY A 210 10.91 -2.37 30.01
N TYR A 211 9.65 -2.78 29.95
CA TYR A 211 9.17 -3.97 30.66
C TYR A 211 8.30 -4.87 29.80
N VAL A 212 8.44 -6.17 30.00
CA VAL A 212 7.51 -7.20 29.52
C VAL A 212 6.46 -7.43 30.59
N GLN A 213 5.19 -7.47 30.21
CA GLN A 213 4.04 -7.54 31.12
C GLN A 213 3.06 -8.62 30.67
N ASP A 214 2.76 -9.59 31.54
CA ASP A 214 1.86 -10.71 31.24
C ASP A 214 0.77 -10.93 32.29
N THR A 215 0.98 -10.47 33.51
CA THR A 215 0.05 -10.59 34.64
C THR A 215 -0.42 -9.24 35.16
N SER A 216 0.29 -8.15 34.86
CA SER A 216 -0.10 -6.77 35.18
C SER A 216 -0.18 -5.91 33.92
N ALA A 217 -1.15 -4.99 33.84
CA ALA A 217 -1.20 -4.00 32.78
C ALA A 217 -0.39 -2.73 33.08
N LEU A 218 0.14 -2.60 34.31
CA LEU A 218 0.90 -1.46 34.81
C LEU A 218 2.36 -1.85 35.01
N THR A 219 3.28 -1.06 34.47
CA THR A 219 4.73 -1.24 34.67
C THR A 219 5.22 -0.57 35.95
N SER A 220 6.43 -0.93 36.37
CA SER A 220 7.24 -0.05 37.22
C SER A 220 7.58 1.27 36.48
N GLU A 221 8.04 2.28 37.21
CA GLU A 221 8.47 3.56 36.65
C GLU A 221 9.60 3.41 35.61
N VAL A 222 9.37 3.85 34.37
CA VAL A 222 10.36 3.81 33.29
C VAL A 222 11.20 5.08 33.30
N GLN A 223 12.53 4.93 33.14
CA GLN A 223 13.46 6.06 33.05
C GLN A 223 13.56 6.52 31.60
N LEU A 224 13.16 7.76 31.31
CA LEU A 224 13.32 8.37 30.00
C LEU A 224 13.91 9.78 30.14
N GLN A 225 14.93 10.06 29.35
CA GLN A 225 15.52 11.36 29.09
C GLN A 225 15.05 11.91 27.73
N ASN A 226 15.46 13.12 27.38
CA ASN A 226 14.98 13.80 26.17
C ASN A 226 15.28 13.05 24.87
N ASP A 227 16.38 12.29 24.82
CA ASP A 227 16.84 11.55 23.63
C ASP A 227 16.49 10.04 23.71
N ASP A 228 15.79 9.63 24.76
CA ASP A 228 15.43 8.24 25.00
C ASP A 228 14.13 7.84 24.29
N PHE A 229 14.03 6.55 23.95
CA PHE A 229 12.78 5.85 23.67
C PHE A 229 12.78 4.49 24.38
N THR A 230 11.60 3.93 24.60
CA THR A 230 11.41 2.63 25.26
C THR A 230 10.37 1.80 24.52
N GLU A 231 10.43 0.49 24.71
CA GLU A 231 9.39 -0.44 24.28
C GLU A 231 8.81 -1.17 25.48
N ILE A 232 7.49 -1.34 25.49
CA ILE A 232 6.77 -2.13 26.50
C ILE A 232 6.00 -3.22 25.78
N GLU A 233 6.19 -4.45 26.22
CA GLU A 233 5.55 -5.62 25.62
C GLU A 233 4.46 -6.13 26.54
N TYR A 234 3.25 -6.33 26.00
CA TYR A 234 2.11 -6.83 26.76
C TYR A 234 1.59 -8.14 26.19
N SER A 235 1.43 -9.15 27.04
CA SER A 235 0.71 -10.39 26.72
C SER A 235 -0.75 -10.23 27.11
N ILE A 236 -1.65 -10.21 26.11
CA ILE A 236 -3.07 -9.93 26.29
C ILE A 236 -3.93 -10.96 25.59
N LYS A 237 -5.18 -11.10 26.05
CA LYS A 237 -6.19 -11.93 25.41
C LYS A 237 -7.53 -11.23 25.41
N ALA A 238 -8.34 -11.54 24.39
CA ALA A 238 -9.76 -11.20 24.40
C ALA A 238 -10.45 -12.02 25.50
N ALA A 239 -11.32 -11.37 26.26
CA ALA A 239 -12.20 -12.01 27.22
C ALA A 239 -13.50 -12.46 26.54
N THR A 240 -14.27 -13.33 27.20
CA THR A 240 -15.59 -13.78 26.70
C THR A 240 -16.62 -12.65 26.58
N SER A 241 -16.37 -11.50 27.20
CA SER A 241 -17.21 -10.31 27.07
C SER A 241 -16.83 -9.40 25.89
N ALA A 242 -15.80 -9.77 25.13
CA ALA A 242 -15.45 -9.06 23.90
C ALA A 242 -16.57 -9.24 22.87
N VAL A 243 -17.00 -8.15 22.26
CA VAL A 243 -18.02 -8.16 21.22
C VAL A 243 -17.45 -8.75 19.93
N ASP A 244 -18.09 -9.79 19.43
CA ASP A 244 -17.72 -10.42 18.15
C ASP A 244 -17.84 -9.44 16.98
N GLY A 245 -16.87 -9.50 16.06
CA GLY A 245 -16.78 -8.60 14.91
C GLY A 245 -16.37 -7.17 15.24
N ALA A 246 -16.27 -6.81 16.52
CA ALA A 246 -15.86 -5.47 16.93
C ALA A 246 -14.34 -5.28 16.86
N SER A 247 -13.93 -4.09 16.45
CA SER A 247 -12.54 -3.62 16.53
C SER A 247 -12.30 -2.84 17.81
N TYR A 248 -11.15 -3.05 18.42
CA TYR A 248 -10.69 -2.36 19.62
C TYR A 248 -9.36 -1.69 19.32
N CYS A 249 -9.15 -0.53 19.94
CA CYS A 249 -7.87 0.18 19.91
C CYS A 249 -7.21 0.11 21.29
N PHE A 250 -5.89 0.17 21.32
CA PHE A 250 -5.09 0.15 22.54
C PHE A 250 -4.20 1.38 22.63
N ARG A 251 -3.98 1.84 23.85
CA ARG A 251 -3.07 2.95 24.15
C ARG A 251 -2.32 2.70 25.46
N VAL A 252 -1.27 3.48 25.67
CA VAL A 252 -0.51 3.49 26.92
C VAL A 252 -0.67 4.83 27.62
N THR A 253 -0.74 4.84 28.95
CA THR A 253 -0.91 6.05 29.77
C THR A 253 0.05 6.03 30.96
N ASP A 254 0.28 7.17 31.62
CA ASP A 254 0.98 7.20 32.90
C ASP A 254 0.00 6.91 34.04
N ALA A 255 -0.04 5.65 34.48
CA ALA A 255 -0.95 5.15 35.51
C ALA A 255 -2.41 5.62 35.33
N GLY A 256 -2.87 5.80 34.09
CA GLY A 256 -4.20 6.26 33.73
C GLY A 256 -4.35 7.71 33.31
N SER A 257 -3.31 8.51 33.48
CA SER A 257 -3.27 9.86 32.94
C SER A 257 -2.73 9.81 31.51
N ALA A 258 -3.52 10.33 30.57
CA ALA A 258 -3.04 10.58 29.21
C ALA A 258 -2.35 11.95 29.07
N THR A 259 -2.19 12.70 30.16
CA THR A 259 -1.54 14.01 30.14
C THR A 259 -0.08 13.86 29.72
N GLY A 260 0.38 14.65 28.75
CA GLY A 260 1.74 14.58 28.23
C GLY A 260 1.96 13.50 27.16
N PHE A 261 0.93 12.70 26.83
CA PHE A 261 0.99 11.75 25.71
C PHE A 261 0.44 12.38 24.43
N THR A 262 1.12 12.13 23.31
CA THR A 262 0.59 12.35 21.97
C THR A 262 0.54 11.00 21.25
N PHE A 263 -0.66 10.55 20.88
CA PHE A 263 -0.85 9.28 20.18
C PHE A 263 -0.88 9.56 18.69
N THR A 264 0.16 9.15 17.97
CA THR A 264 0.22 9.26 16.50
C THR A 264 -0.22 7.98 15.81
N ASN A 265 -0.22 6.85 16.53
CA ASN A 265 -0.65 5.54 16.08
C ASN A 265 -1.31 4.77 17.23
N TYR A 266 -2.23 3.87 16.88
CA TYR A 266 -2.89 2.95 17.82
C TYR A 266 -2.71 1.51 17.36
N ALA A 267 -2.35 0.64 18.28
CA ALA A 267 -2.51 -0.79 18.07
C ALA A 267 -4.02 -1.12 18.00
N GLN A 268 -4.40 -2.03 17.12
CA GLN A 268 -5.80 -2.41 16.90
C GLN A 268 -5.94 -3.92 16.83
N ALA A 269 -7.05 -4.44 17.36
CA ALA A 269 -7.42 -5.84 17.23
C ALA A 269 -8.92 -5.97 16.96
N THR A 270 -9.28 -6.83 15.99
CA THR A 270 -10.67 -7.15 15.69
C THR A 270 -10.99 -8.54 16.23
N ILE A 271 -12.08 -8.66 16.97
CA ILE A 271 -12.55 -9.97 17.45
C ILE A 271 -13.15 -10.72 16.28
N THR A 272 -12.43 -11.72 15.80
CA THR A 272 -12.98 -12.71 14.88
C THR A 272 -13.80 -13.69 15.71
N GLY A 273 -15.13 -13.51 15.76
CA GLY A 273 -15.98 -14.25 16.69
C GLY A 273 -15.85 -15.77 16.58
N THR A 274 -16.03 -16.46 17.70
CA THR A 274 -16.02 -17.95 17.73
C THR A 274 -17.40 -18.46 17.35
N TYR A 275 -17.76 -18.40 16.07
CA TYR A 275 -18.94 -19.10 15.58
C TYR A 275 -18.52 -20.44 15.00
N ALA A 276 -19.09 -21.51 15.55
CA ALA A 276 -18.84 -22.86 15.12
C ALA A 276 -19.02 -22.96 13.61
N HIS A 277 -17.95 -23.38 12.91
CA HIS A 277 -18.06 -23.86 11.55
C HIS A 277 -19.01 -25.07 11.54
N THR A 278 -20.28 -24.87 11.20
CA THR A 278 -20.88 -25.86 10.30
C THR A 278 -20.18 -25.64 8.97
N LEU A 279 -19.26 -26.53 8.61
CA LEU A 279 -18.43 -26.55 7.39
C LEU A 279 -19.20 -26.42 6.05
N ASN A 280 -20.50 -26.13 6.10
CA ASN A 280 -21.44 -26.06 4.98
C ASN A 280 -21.97 -24.64 4.70
N ASN A 281 -21.67 -23.65 5.55
CA ASN A 281 -22.13 -22.28 5.31
C ASN A 281 -21.20 -21.57 4.33
N ALA A 282 -21.75 -20.96 3.29
CA ALA A 282 -21.01 -20.32 2.22
C ALA A 282 -21.69 -19.02 1.77
N ILE A 283 -20.87 -18.02 1.46
CA ILE A 283 -21.26 -16.86 0.67
C ILE A 283 -20.32 -16.81 -0.54
N THR A 284 -20.90 -16.75 -1.72
CA THR A 284 -20.18 -16.74 -2.99
C THR A 284 -20.45 -15.42 -3.72
N LEU A 285 -19.38 -14.80 -4.18
CA LEU A 285 -19.41 -13.60 -5.01
C LEU A 285 -19.06 -13.98 -6.46
N SER A 286 -19.81 -13.44 -7.43
CA SER A 286 -19.53 -13.65 -8.86
C SER A 286 -18.25 -12.97 -9.37
N ARG A 287 -17.71 -12.01 -8.60
CA ARG A 287 -16.48 -11.25 -8.86
C ARG A 287 -15.76 -11.05 -7.53
N LEU A 288 -14.44 -11.20 -7.53
CA LEU A 288 -13.59 -10.97 -6.35
C LEU A 288 -12.72 -9.72 -6.51
N GLN A 289 -12.71 -9.08 -7.68
CA GLN A 289 -11.97 -7.85 -7.91
C GLN A 289 -12.44 -6.72 -6.98
N ALA A 290 -11.47 -5.98 -6.42
CA ALA A 290 -11.69 -4.77 -5.65
C ALA A 290 -12.44 -3.71 -6.47
N SER A 291 -13.38 -3.00 -5.83
CA SER A 291 -14.27 -2.02 -6.47
C SER A 291 -15.16 -2.57 -7.60
N ALA A 292 -15.25 -3.90 -7.79
CA ALA A 292 -16.19 -4.47 -8.75
C ALA A 292 -17.63 -4.12 -8.37
N THR A 293 -18.41 -3.63 -9.32
CA THR A 293 -19.83 -3.28 -9.15
C THR A 293 -20.73 -4.38 -9.70
N SER A 294 -21.99 -4.43 -9.27
CA SER A 294 -22.99 -5.42 -9.74
C SER A 294 -22.54 -6.87 -9.50
N VAL A 295 -21.81 -7.10 -8.41
CA VAL A 295 -21.32 -8.42 -8.02
C VAL A 295 -22.49 -9.21 -7.46
N GLY A 296 -22.91 -10.24 -8.20
CA GLY A 296 -23.92 -11.19 -7.73
C GLY A 296 -23.46 -11.91 -6.46
N VAL A 297 -24.38 -12.01 -5.50
CA VAL A 297 -24.22 -12.70 -4.22
C VAL A 297 -25.15 -13.91 -4.18
N SER A 298 -24.58 -15.05 -3.80
CA SER A 298 -25.33 -16.25 -3.41
C SER A 298 -24.91 -16.68 -2.01
N SER A 299 -25.85 -17.14 -1.20
CA SER A 299 -25.56 -17.67 0.14
C SER A 299 -26.20 -19.03 0.36
N SER A 300 -25.54 -19.88 1.13
CA SER A 300 -26.05 -21.17 1.58
C SER A 300 -25.69 -21.33 3.05
N PHE A 301 -26.65 -21.65 3.91
CA PHE A 301 -26.39 -21.94 5.32
C PHE A 301 -27.37 -22.97 5.86
N ALA A 302 -26.90 -23.84 6.77
CA ALA A 302 -27.72 -24.87 7.39
C ALA A 302 -28.35 -24.36 8.70
N LEU A 303 -29.67 -24.50 8.85
CA LEU A 303 -30.36 -24.22 10.11
C LEU A 303 -30.23 -25.40 11.06
N SER A 304 -30.03 -25.14 12.36
CA SER A 304 -29.96 -26.21 13.37
C SER A 304 -31.34 -26.77 13.74
N SER A 305 -32.39 -25.99 13.50
CA SER A 305 -33.80 -26.29 13.77
C SER A 305 -34.71 -25.48 12.86
N GLU A 306 -36.03 -25.71 12.92
CA GLU A 306 -37.02 -24.93 12.17
C GLU A 306 -37.09 -23.49 12.71
N GLN A 307 -37.01 -22.49 11.82
CA GLN A 307 -36.97 -21.07 12.18
C GLN A 307 -37.98 -20.23 11.40
N SER A 308 -38.59 -19.25 12.07
CA SER A 308 -39.53 -18.28 11.49
C SER A 308 -39.14 -16.81 11.74
N THR A 309 -37.99 -16.55 12.35
CA THR A 309 -37.51 -15.17 12.51
C THR A 309 -36.90 -14.63 11.20
N PRO A 310 -36.92 -13.31 10.96
CA PRO A 310 -36.27 -12.73 9.80
C PRO A 310 -34.77 -13.05 9.78
N LEU A 311 -34.25 -13.44 8.62
CA LEU A 311 -32.82 -13.52 8.37
C LEU A 311 -32.29 -12.12 8.04
N THR A 312 -31.18 -11.73 8.67
CA THR A 312 -30.42 -10.54 8.28
C THR A 312 -28.97 -10.91 8.01
N ILE A 313 -28.51 -10.76 6.77
CA ILE A 313 -27.10 -10.87 6.37
C ILE A 313 -26.47 -9.47 6.38
N THR A 314 -25.34 -9.30 7.05
CA THR A 314 -24.64 -8.03 7.23
C THR A 314 -23.28 -8.06 6.58
N PHE A 315 -23.04 -7.10 5.69
CA PHE A 315 -21.76 -6.90 5.03
C PHE A 315 -20.89 -5.91 5.81
N PRO A 316 -19.57 -6.16 5.94
CA PRO A 316 -18.67 -5.29 6.65
C PRO A 316 -18.40 -3.99 5.87
N TYR A 317 -17.77 -3.02 6.54
CA TYR A 317 -17.35 -1.77 5.91
C TYR A 317 -16.56 -2.01 4.61
N GLY A 318 -16.82 -1.18 3.61
CA GLY A 318 -16.23 -1.29 2.26
C GLY A 318 -17.16 -1.94 1.25
N PHE A 319 -18.03 -2.88 1.66
CA PHE A 319 -19.09 -3.36 0.78
C PHE A 319 -20.22 -2.34 0.68
N THR A 320 -20.90 -2.33 -0.45
CA THR A 320 -22.19 -1.64 -0.60
C THR A 320 -23.18 -2.59 -1.22
N VAL A 321 -24.27 -2.92 -0.53
CA VAL A 321 -25.35 -3.74 -1.08
C VAL A 321 -26.19 -2.88 -2.03
N THR A 322 -26.37 -3.37 -3.26
CA THR A 322 -26.98 -2.63 -4.37
C THR A 322 -28.28 -3.24 -4.85
N GLY A 323 -28.64 -4.45 -4.41
CA GLY A 323 -29.92 -5.06 -4.74
C GLY A 323 -30.25 -6.25 -3.83
N PRO A 324 -31.56 -6.51 -3.61
CA PRO A 324 -32.03 -7.57 -2.72
C PRO A 324 -31.86 -8.95 -3.36
N PHE A 325 -31.99 -10.00 -2.55
CA PHE A 325 -32.20 -11.34 -3.09
C PHE A 325 -33.46 -11.37 -3.96
N THR A 326 -33.48 -12.27 -4.95
CA THR A 326 -34.64 -12.47 -5.83
C THR A 326 -35.21 -13.87 -5.73
N ALA A 327 -34.48 -14.80 -5.13
CA ALA A 327 -34.90 -16.18 -4.93
C ALA A 327 -34.31 -16.75 -3.64
N GLY A 328 -35.08 -17.64 -3.00
CA GLY A 328 -34.67 -18.39 -1.82
C GLY A 328 -35.38 -19.73 -1.71
N ASP A 329 -34.75 -20.69 -1.03
CA ASP A 329 -35.30 -22.03 -0.77
C ASP A 329 -34.88 -22.56 0.61
N CYS A 330 -35.74 -23.37 1.23
CA CYS A 330 -35.51 -24.06 2.51
C CYS A 330 -35.63 -25.58 2.30
N SER A 331 -34.50 -26.29 2.28
CA SER A 331 -34.49 -27.70 1.83
C SER A 331 -35.26 -28.67 2.74
N GLY A 332 -35.50 -28.31 4.00
CA GLY A 332 -36.25 -29.10 4.98
C GLY A 332 -37.75 -28.82 4.97
N GLY A 333 -38.22 -27.84 4.19
CA GLY A 333 -39.59 -27.36 4.18
C GLY A 333 -39.74 -25.98 4.81
N GLY A 334 -40.93 -25.39 4.64
CA GLY A 334 -41.23 -24.00 4.99
C GLY A 334 -41.08 -23.04 3.81
N GLU A 335 -41.15 -21.75 4.10
CA GLU A 335 -41.05 -20.67 3.10
C GLU A 335 -39.97 -19.66 3.50
N ILE A 336 -39.27 -19.12 2.51
CA ILE A 336 -38.39 -17.96 2.64
C ILE A 336 -38.66 -17.00 1.48
N GLY A 337 -38.87 -15.73 1.80
CA GLY A 337 -39.31 -14.73 0.82
C GLY A 337 -39.28 -13.32 1.37
N THR A 338 -39.94 -12.40 0.69
CA THR A 338 -39.99 -10.96 1.07
C THR A 338 -38.57 -10.41 1.30
N PHE A 339 -37.84 -10.27 0.20
CA PHE A 339 -36.46 -9.82 0.24
C PHE A 339 -36.38 -8.30 0.31
N ALA A 340 -35.54 -7.79 1.21
CA ALA A 340 -35.22 -6.37 1.28
C ALA A 340 -33.71 -6.17 1.52
N TYR A 341 -33.27 -4.92 1.42
CA TYR A 341 -31.87 -4.57 1.63
C TYR A 341 -31.71 -3.14 2.14
N SER A 342 -30.60 -2.88 2.82
CA SER A 342 -30.03 -1.55 3.07
C SER A 342 -28.67 -1.45 2.39
N SER A 343 -27.92 -0.36 2.57
CA SER A 343 -26.57 -0.25 2.03
C SER A 343 -25.58 -1.30 2.58
N SER A 344 -25.87 -1.92 3.72
CA SER A 344 -24.98 -2.89 4.38
C SER A 344 -25.65 -4.21 4.75
N THR A 345 -26.95 -4.38 4.49
CA THR A 345 -27.68 -5.58 4.88
C THR A 345 -28.57 -6.13 3.77
N LEU A 346 -28.74 -7.45 3.76
CA LEU A 346 -29.77 -8.18 3.02
C LEU A 346 -30.69 -8.87 4.02
N THR A 347 -32.00 -8.82 3.80
CA THR A 347 -32.98 -9.45 4.69
C THR A 347 -33.94 -10.36 3.93
N ALA A 348 -34.42 -11.40 4.61
CA ALA A 348 -35.46 -12.31 4.11
C ALA A 348 -36.37 -12.75 5.26
N GLU A 349 -37.67 -12.77 5.02
CA GLU A 349 -38.67 -13.31 5.96
C GLU A 349 -38.77 -14.83 5.82
N LYS A 350 -38.93 -15.53 6.94
CA LYS A 350 -39.05 -16.99 6.99
C LYS A 350 -40.35 -17.42 7.66
N THR A 351 -40.94 -18.52 7.21
CA THR A 351 -42.07 -19.18 7.89
C THR A 351 -41.83 -20.69 7.93
N GLY A 352 -41.62 -21.24 9.13
CA GLY A 352 -41.38 -22.68 9.33
C GLY A 352 -40.20 -23.23 8.53
N CYS A 353 -39.20 -22.41 8.22
CA CYS A 353 -38.09 -22.76 7.35
C CYS A 353 -37.12 -23.68 8.08
N SER A 354 -36.78 -24.83 7.50
CA SER A 354 -35.84 -25.80 8.09
C SER A 354 -34.85 -26.34 7.05
N GLY A 355 -33.80 -27.01 7.52
CA GLY A 355 -32.75 -27.56 6.66
C GLY A 355 -31.80 -26.49 6.12
N THR A 356 -31.29 -26.67 4.91
CA THR A 356 -30.38 -25.73 4.26
C THR A 356 -31.18 -24.61 3.61
N VAL A 357 -30.83 -23.37 3.94
CA VAL A 357 -31.33 -22.17 3.27
C VAL A 357 -30.37 -21.80 2.15
N THR A 358 -30.91 -21.62 0.96
CA THR A 358 -30.15 -21.06 -0.18
C THR A 358 -30.81 -19.77 -0.65
N LEU A 359 -30.01 -18.75 -0.97
CA LEU A 359 -30.46 -17.45 -1.45
C LEU A 359 -29.60 -17.00 -2.63
N SER A 360 -30.20 -16.32 -3.60
CA SER A 360 -29.49 -15.81 -4.78
C SER A 360 -30.14 -14.56 -5.37
N GLY A 361 -29.39 -13.90 -6.25
CA GLY A 361 -29.86 -12.74 -7.03
C GLY A 361 -29.59 -11.37 -6.38
N ALA A 362 -29.07 -11.34 -5.16
CA ALA A 362 -28.60 -10.11 -4.55
C ALA A 362 -27.36 -9.57 -5.27
N THR A 363 -27.13 -8.26 -5.18
CA THR A 363 -25.95 -7.63 -5.76
C THR A 363 -25.26 -6.71 -4.78
N VAL A 364 -23.93 -6.62 -4.89
CA VAL A 364 -23.08 -5.72 -4.10
C VAL A 364 -22.05 -5.02 -4.97
N THR A 365 -21.46 -3.96 -4.43
CA THR A 365 -20.16 -3.42 -4.84
C THR A 365 -19.10 -3.91 -3.84
N ASN A 366 -18.02 -4.48 -4.35
CA ASN A 366 -16.90 -4.95 -3.54
C ASN A 366 -16.09 -3.77 -2.95
N PRO A 367 -15.45 -3.95 -1.78
CA PRO A 367 -14.51 -3.01 -1.20
C PRO A 367 -13.40 -2.59 -2.16
N SER A 368 -12.87 -1.37 -1.96
CA SER A 368 -11.73 -0.86 -2.73
C SER A 368 -10.39 -1.46 -2.30
N SER A 369 -10.29 -1.97 -1.08
CA SER A 369 -9.11 -2.63 -0.54
C SER A 369 -9.17 -4.14 -0.72
N THR A 370 -8.04 -4.75 -1.08
CA THR A 370 -7.89 -6.21 -1.10
C THR A 370 -7.81 -6.76 0.32
N GLY A 371 -8.25 -8.00 0.52
CA GLY A 371 -8.15 -8.66 1.82
C GLY A 371 -9.28 -9.65 2.09
N ALA A 372 -9.26 -10.25 3.28
CA ALA A 372 -10.32 -11.11 3.77
C ALA A 372 -11.40 -10.27 4.46
N TYR A 373 -12.66 -10.54 4.12
CA TYR A 373 -13.81 -9.87 4.69
C TYR A 373 -14.80 -10.89 5.25
N THR A 374 -15.30 -10.60 6.44
CA THR A 374 -16.27 -11.46 7.14
C THR A 374 -17.67 -10.91 6.95
N ILE A 375 -18.52 -11.68 6.29
CA ILE A 375 -19.95 -11.38 6.14
C ILE A 375 -20.70 -12.26 7.14
N SER A 376 -21.46 -11.63 8.04
CA SER A 376 -22.20 -12.33 9.09
C SER A 376 -23.68 -12.38 8.75
N TRP A 377 -24.41 -13.24 9.44
CA TRP A 377 -25.85 -13.21 9.46
C TRP A 377 -26.39 -13.51 10.85
N VAL A 378 -27.54 -12.90 11.12
CA VAL A 378 -28.35 -13.15 12.29
C VAL A 378 -29.62 -13.85 11.84
N ASN A 379 -29.84 -15.01 12.42
CA ASN A 379 -31.15 -15.62 12.58
C ASN A 379 -31.21 -16.15 14.04
N ASP A 380 -32.20 -16.96 14.41
CA ASP A 380 -32.20 -17.64 15.73
C ASP A 380 -30.87 -18.38 16.04
N ASP A 381 -30.11 -18.79 15.00
CA ASP A 381 -28.70 -19.20 14.99
C ASP A 381 -27.80 -18.22 14.17
N PRO A 382 -26.97 -17.39 14.82
CA PRO A 382 -26.03 -16.52 14.12
C PRO A 382 -24.87 -17.29 13.46
N GLY A 383 -24.35 -16.78 12.35
CA GLY A 383 -23.21 -17.36 11.63
C GLY A 383 -22.45 -16.38 10.74
N TYR A 384 -21.39 -16.82 10.08
CA TYR A 384 -20.62 -16.00 9.12
C TYR A 384 -19.95 -16.83 8.02
N ALA A 385 -19.54 -16.14 6.95
CA ALA A 385 -18.68 -16.67 5.90
C ALA A 385 -17.60 -15.63 5.54
N MET A 386 -16.41 -16.12 5.18
CA MET A 386 -15.31 -15.27 4.72
C MET A 386 -15.25 -15.24 3.20
N VAL A 387 -15.07 -14.04 2.64
CA VAL A 387 -14.79 -13.82 1.22
C VAL A 387 -13.47 -13.08 1.06
N TYR A 388 -12.74 -13.37 -0.02
CA TYR A 388 -11.46 -12.72 -0.31
C TYR A 388 -11.60 -11.79 -1.50
N ILE A 389 -11.26 -10.51 -1.30
CA ILE A 389 -11.20 -9.50 -2.36
C ILE A 389 -9.75 -9.37 -2.83
N VAL A 390 -9.57 -9.45 -4.13
CA VAL A 390 -8.27 -9.39 -4.82
C VAL A 390 -8.19 -8.15 -5.71
N ASP A 391 -6.99 -7.76 -6.10
CA ASP A 391 -6.74 -6.61 -6.96
C ASP A 391 -7.30 -6.82 -8.38
N SER A 392 -7.16 -8.02 -8.91
CA SER A 392 -7.76 -8.51 -10.14
C SER A 392 -8.07 -9.99 -10.02
N ASP A 393 -9.24 -10.37 -10.51
CA ASP A 393 -9.68 -11.77 -10.68
C ASP A 393 -9.69 -12.18 -12.17
N GLN A 394 -9.03 -11.39 -13.03
CA GLN A 394 -8.85 -11.65 -14.45
C GLN A 394 -7.37 -11.90 -14.79
N VAL A 395 -7.13 -12.87 -15.67
CA VAL A 395 -5.82 -13.11 -16.29
C VAL A 395 -5.82 -12.46 -17.67
N SER A 396 -4.97 -11.45 -17.87
CA SER A 396 -4.70 -10.89 -19.20
C SER A 396 -3.47 -11.59 -19.79
N ILE A 397 -3.64 -12.26 -20.93
CA ILE A 397 -2.53 -12.84 -21.71
C ILE A 397 -2.23 -11.87 -22.86
N THR A 398 -0.99 -11.39 -22.96
CA THR A 398 -0.52 -10.62 -24.11
C THR A 398 0.63 -11.41 -24.75
N SER A 399 0.47 -11.80 -26.02
CA SER A 399 1.51 -12.49 -26.80
C SER A 399 2.17 -11.53 -27.77
N ASN A 400 3.49 -11.47 -27.78
CA ASN A 400 4.24 -10.81 -28.85
C ASN A 400 4.34 -11.76 -30.04
N VAL A 401 4.02 -11.28 -31.23
CA VAL A 401 4.30 -11.97 -32.49
C VAL A 401 5.54 -11.31 -33.09
N ASP A 402 6.59 -12.07 -33.37
CA ASP A 402 7.80 -11.52 -34.00
C ASP A 402 7.46 -10.96 -35.39
N PRO A 403 8.00 -9.79 -35.79
CA PRO A 403 7.76 -9.22 -37.10
C PRO A 403 8.40 -10.09 -38.20
N THR A 404 7.63 -10.45 -39.24
CA THR A 404 8.09 -11.26 -40.37
C THR A 404 7.83 -10.60 -41.72
N LEU A 405 8.81 -10.70 -42.61
CA LEU A 405 8.73 -10.37 -44.04
C LEU A 405 9.52 -11.42 -44.81
N THR A 406 8.85 -12.17 -45.67
CA THR A 406 9.45 -13.04 -46.67
C THR A 406 9.20 -12.41 -48.04
N PHE A 407 10.26 -12.26 -48.82
CA PHE A 407 10.22 -11.69 -50.17
C PHE A 407 11.08 -12.55 -51.08
N ASP A 408 10.50 -13.03 -52.17
CA ASP A 408 11.19 -13.83 -53.18
C ASP A 408 10.85 -13.32 -54.58
N ILE A 409 11.78 -13.55 -55.50
CA ILE A 409 11.64 -13.20 -56.91
C ILE A 409 11.93 -14.45 -57.71
N ASP A 410 11.15 -14.67 -58.76
CA ASP A 410 11.34 -15.78 -59.67
C ASP A 410 11.21 -15.36 -61.13
N THR A 411 11.77 -16.17 -62.03
CA THR A 411 11.58 -15.97 -63.47
C THR A 411 11.20 -17.28 -64.14
N SER A 412 10.01 -17.33 -64.74
CA SER A 412 9.51 -18.53 -65.42
C SER A 412 8.51 -18.18 -66.51
N THR A 413 8.33 -19.07 -67.49
CA THR A 413 7.22 -19.01 -68.44
C THR A 413 5.88 -19.48 -67.84
N SER A 414 5.93 -20.11 -66.66
CA SER A 414 4.75 -20.46 -65.88
C SER A 414 4.52 -19.45 -64.76
N THR A 415 3.31 -18.91 -64.66
CA THR A 415 2.96 -17.88 -63.67
C THR A 415 2.90 -18.39 -62.23
N ALA A 416 2.91 -19.72 -62.03
CA ALA A 416 2.81 -20.40 -60.73
C ALA A 416 4.08 -21.19 -60.35
N ALA A 417 5.21 -20.96 -61.04
CA ALA A 417 6.46 -21.65 -60.74
C ALA A 417 7.30 -20.88 -59.71
N ASP A 418 8.07 -21.62 -58.90
CA ASP A 418 9.14 -21.08 -58.09
C ASP A 418 10.47 -21.57 -58.66
N THR A 419 11.45 -20.69 -58.74
CA THR A 419 12.74 -20.91 -59.41
C THR A 419 13.89 -20.61 -58.46
N SER A 420 15.13 -20.70 -58.95
CA SER A 420 16.30 -20.35 -58.16
C SER A 420 17.16 -19.39 -58.95
N ALA A 421 17.84 -18.50 -58.25
CA ALA A 421 18.81 -17.60 -58.86
C ALA A 421 19.84 -18.38 -59.72
N PRO A 422 20.36 -17.81 -60.81
CA PRO A 422 20.15 -16.42 -61.25
C PRO A 422 18.82 -16.20 -61.96
N TYR A 423 18.17 -15.07 -61.67
CA TYR A 423 16.94 -14.64 -62.31
C TYR A 423 17.24 -13.86 -63.57
N SER A 424 16.61 -14.23 -64.69
CA SER A 424 16.81 -13.57 -65.98
C SER A 424 15.56 -13.63 -66.85
N VAL A 425 15.29 -12.52 -67.51
CA VAL A 425 14.28 -12.38 -68.56
C VAL A 425 15.00 -12.14 -69.88
N ALA A 426 15.24 -13.21 -70.62
CA ALA A 426 15.90 -13.13 -71.92
C ALA A 426 14.88 -12.76 -72.99
N PHE A 427 14.91 -11.51 -73.47
CA PHE A 427 14.09 -11.09 -74.60
C PHE A 427 14.59 -11.66 -75.94
N GLY A 428 15.85 -12.11 -76.01
CA GLY A 428 16.49 -12.57 -77.24
C GLY A 428 16.95 -11.39 -78.12
N THR A 429 17.20 -11.66 -79.39
CA THR A 429 17.49 -10.61 -80.38
C THR A 429 16.24 -9.74 -80.57
N LEU A 430 16.39 -8.43 -80.39
CA LEU A 430 15.32 -7.48 -80.68
C LEU A 430 15.31 -7.16 -82.17
N ASP A 431 14.15 -7.32 -82.82
CA ASP A 431 13.95 -7.04 -84.25
C ASP A 431 12.80 -6.04 -84.43
N VAL A 432 12.88 -5.19 -85.46
CA VAL A 432 11.88 -4.15 -85.74
C VAL A 432 10.50 -4.74 -86.07
N ALA A 433 10.43 -5.99 -86.52
CA ALA A 433 9.21 -6.68 -86.90
C ALA A 433 8.46 -7.32 -85.72
N THR A 434 9.02 -7.33 -84.50
CA THR A 434 8.41 -7.97 -83.32
C THR A 434 8.42 -7.08 -82.08
N THR A 435 7.50 -7.37 -81.15
CA THR A 435 7.58 -6.91 -79.76
C THR A 435 7.82 -8.14 -78.90
N ASN A 436 8.92 -8.19 -78.16
CA ASN A 436 9.28 -9.34 -77.34
C ASN A 436 8.63 -9.17 -75.96
N VAL A 437 7.68 -10.05 -75.61
CA VAL A 437 6.84 -9.93 -74.40
C VAL A 437 6.94 -11.18 -73.55
N SER A 438 6.97 -11.04 -72.21
CA SER A 438 6.89 -12.18 -71.29
C SER A 438 5.67 -13.06 -71.57
N GLY A 439 5.90 -14.38 -71.53
CA GLY A 439 4.93 -15.41 -71.89
C GLY A 439 4.99 -15.85 -73.33
N GLU A 440 5.43 -14.97 -74.24
CA GLU A 440 5.49 -15.28 -75.66
C GLU A 440 6.77 -16.09 -75.93
N GLY A 441 6.61 -17.25 -76.56
CA GLY A 441 7.72 -18.18 -76.78
C GLY A 441 8.33 -18.69 -75.47
N SER A 442 9.59 -18.34 -75.23
CA SER A 442 10.35 -18.75 -74.03
C SER A 442 10.75 -17.57 -73.12
N ILE A 443 10.10 -16.41 -73.27
CA ILE A 443 10.40 -15.22 -72.47
C ILE A 443 9.70 -15.35 -71.12
N ASN A 444 10.47 -15.32 -70.03
CA ASN A 444 9.96 -15.46 -68.67
C ASN A 444 9.15 -14.23 -68.21
N TYR A 445 8.16 -14.45 -67.36
CA TYR A 445 7.64 -13.42 -66.45
C TYR A 445 8.61 -13.23 -65.29
N ILE A 446 8.48 -12.10 -64.59
CA ILE A 446 9.02 -11.93 -63.24
C ILE A 446 7.88 -12.21 -62.26
N LEU A 447 8.10 -13.12 -61.32
CA LEU A 447 7.13 -13.50 -60.31
C LEU A 447 7.65 -12.97 -58.98
N ILE A 448 6.76 -12.38 -58.18
CA ILE A 448 7.10 -11.79 -56.89
C ILE A 448 6.24 -12.44 -55.83
N ASP A 449 6.88 -13.04 -54.84
CA ASP A 449 6.23 -13.64 -53.67
C ASP A 449 6.46 -12.78 -52.42
N LEU A 450 5.39 -12.56 -51.67
CA LEU A 450 5.37 -11.67 -50.51
C LEU A 450 4.47 -12.22 -49.39
N ASP A 451 5.09 -12.50 -48.26
CA ASP A 451 4.43 -12.86 -47.00
C ASP A 451 4.89 -11.91 -45.90
N THR A 452 3.96 -11.34 -45.13
CA THR A 452 4.32 -10.51 -43.98
C THR A 452 3.21 -10.47 -42.93
N ASN A 453 3.59 -10.39 -41.65
CA ASN A 453 2.63 -10.14 -40.57
C ASN A 453 2.51 -8.65 -40.17
N ALA A 454 3.03 -7.75 -41.01
CA ALA A 454 3.01 -6.31 -40.80
C ALA A 454 1.59 -5.74 -40.70
N THR A 455 1.24 -5.19 -39.54
CA THR A 455 -0.12 -4.69 -39.29
C THR A 455 -0.48 -3.49 -40.18
N GLN A 456 0.52 -2.70 -40.57
CA GLN A 456 0.38 -1.58 -41.50
C GLN A 456 0.77 -1.95 -42.94
N GLY A 457 0.99 -3.24 -43.23
CA GLY A 457 1.23 -3.75 -44.56
C GLY A 457 2.66 -3.57 -45.08
N ALA A 458 2.80 -3.64 -46.40
CA ALA A 458 4.10 -3.63 -47.08
C ALA A 458 4.02 -2.98 -48.48
N VAL A 459 5.18 -2.57 -49.01
CA VAL A 459 5.34 -2.09 -50.38
C VAL A 459 6.49 -2.81 -51.05
N VAL A 460 6.36 -3.09 -52.34
CA VAL A 460 7.49 -3.54 -53.20
C VAL A 460 7.78 -2.43 -54.19
N THR A 461 9.05 -2.07 -54.30
CA THR A 461 9.53 -1.07 -55.26
C THR A 461 10.39 -1.72 -56.34
N ILE A 462 10.48 -1.06 -57.50
CA ILE A 462 11.33 -1.43 -58.63
C ILE A 462 12.13 -0.22 -59.10
N GLN A 463 13.39 -0.46 -59.46
CA GLN A 463 14.27 0.48 -60.16
C GLN A 463 15.20 -0.28 -61.12
N ASN A 464 15.79 0.44 -62.07
CA ASN A 464 16.81 -0.12 -62.96
C ASN A 464 18.16 0.58 -62.83
N ALA A 465 19.22 -0.08 -63.30
CA ALA A 465 20.58 0.44 -63.28
C ALA A 465 20.80 1.53 -64.33
N ASN A 466 20.16 1.39 -65.50
CA ASN A 466 20.42 2.25 -66.65
C ASN A 466 19.49 3.47 -66.76
N GLY A 467 18.53 3.63 -65.84
CA GLY A 467 17.57 4.73 -65.86
C GLY A 467 16.73 4.77 -67.15
N SER A 468 16.51 5.97 -67.68
CA SER A 468 15.74 6.16 -68.92
C SER A 468 16.40 5.53 -70.16
N SER A 469 17.69 5.20 -70.10
CA SER A 469 18.38 4.49 -71.19
C SER A 469 17.92 3.04 -71.33
N GLY A 470 17.23 2.48 -70.34
CA GLY A 470 16.62 1.15 -70.40
C GLY A 470 17.63 0.04 -70.71
N LEU A 471 17.41 -0.71 -71.79
CA LEU A 471 18.36 -1.74 -72.20
C LEU A 471 19.54 -1.10 -72.92
N VAL A 472 20.77 -1.48 -72.57
CA VAL A 472 22.00 -0.96 -73.18
C VAL A 472 22.77 -2.10 -73.82
N SER A 473 23.21 -1.93 -75.06
CA SER A 473 24.05 -2.91 -75.78
C SER A 473 25.48 -2.88 -75.24
N ALA A 474 26.10 -4.03 -75.09
CA ALA A 474 27.49 -4.15 -74.64
C ALA A 474 28.51 -4.00 -75.78
N SER A 475 28.08 -4.26 -77.02
CA SER A 475 28.89 -4.27 -78.24
C SER A 475 28.79 -2.98 -79.05
N SER A 476 27.82 -2.11 -78.74
CA SER A 476 27.59 -0.82 -79.40
C SER A 476 27.30 0.31 -78.39
N SER A 477 27.00 1.51 -78.88
CA SER A 477 26.48 2.61 -78.06
C SER A 477 24.94 2.67 -78.04
N ASP A 478 24.28 1.66 -78.60
CA ASP A 478 22.84 1.67 -78.78
C ASP A 478 22.11 1.37 -77.47
N THR A 479 20.92 1.97 -77.33
CA THR A 479 20.06 1.83 -76.16
C THR A 479 18.62 1.65 -76.60
N VAL A 480 17.82 0.94 -75.81
CA VAL A 480 16.37 0.86 -75.94
C VAL A 480 15.75 1.58 -74.75
N ALA A 481 15.24 2.79 -74.99
CA ALA A 481 14.76 3.66 -73.93
C ALA A 481 13.62 3.02 -73.11
N SER A 482 13.64 3.27 -71.80
CA SER A 482 12.56 2.83 -70.91
C SER A 482 11.54 3.95 -70.68
N LEU A 483 10.37 3.84 -71.32
CA LEU A 483 9.35 4.89 -71.32
C LEU A 483 7.97 4.35 -70.91
N THR A 484 7.22 5.18 -70.19
CA THR A 484 5.81 4.88 -69.85
C THR A 484 4.93 5.08 -71.06
N ASN A 485 4.60 3.99 -71.75
CA ASN A 485 3.73 3.99 -72.92
C ASN A 485 3.18 2.58 -73.21
N SER A 486 2.16 2.48 -74.06
CA SER A 486 1.78 1.19 -74.65
C SER A 486 2.85 0.70 -75.62
N MET A 487 3.17 -0.59 -75.53
CA MET A 487 4.02 -1.25 -76.50
C MET A 487 3.36 -1.29 -77.87
N SER A 488 4.19 -1.30 -78.91
CA SER A 488 3.76 -1.50 -80.29
C SER A 488 4.97 -1.85 -81.14
N THR A 489 4.81 -2.83 -82.02
CA THR A 489 5.87 -3.30 -82.92
C THR A 489 6.43 -2.17 -83.79
N GLY A 490 7.75 -2.11 -83.90
CA GLY A 490 8.47 -1.10 -84.68
C GLY A 490 8.65 0.26 -83.98
N ASN A 491 8.15 0.41 -82.75
CA ASN A 491 8.39 1.58 -81.91
C ASN A 491 9.28 1.18 -80.72
N GLU A 492 10.40 1.88 -80.56
CA GLU A 492 11.35 1.61 -79.49
C GLU A 492 10.72 1.86 -78.11
N ASN A 493 10.70 0.84 -77.26
CA ASN A 493 10.37 0.97 -75.84
C ASN A 493 10.81 -0.28 -75.06
N TYR A 494 11.06 -0.10 -73.77
CA TYR A 494 11.32 -1.17 -72.81
C TYR A 494 10.64 -0.87 -71.48
N GLY A 495 9.94 -1.84 -70.90
CA GLY A 495 9.40 -1.67 -69.57
C GLY A 495 8.59 -2.86 -69.06
N PHE A 496 7.91 -2.64 -67.94
CA PHE A 496 7.17 -3.69 -67.25
C PHE A 496 5.75 -3.26 -66.94
N CYS A 497 4.85 -4.22 -66.86
CA CYS A 497 3.52 -4.04 -66.31
C CYS A 497 3.17 -5.20 -65.37
N VAL A 498 2.26 -4.97 -64.41
CA VAL A 498 1.78 -6.04 -63.50
C VAL A 498 0.53 -6.66 -64.11
N GLN A 499 0.61 -7.94 -64.49
CA GLN A 499 -0.48 -8.69 -65.12
C GLN A 499 -1.55 -9.01 -64.08
N SER A 500 -1.16 -9.74 -63.04
CA SER A 500 -2.05 -10.18 -61.97
C SER A 500 -1.39 -10.05 -60.60
N VAL A 501 -2.23 -9.97 -59.58
CA VAL A 501 -1.86 -10.12 -58.18
C VAL A 501 -2.86 -11.08 -57.53
N SER A 502 -2.40 -11.90 -56.60
CA SER A 502 -3.24 -12.81 -55.82
C SER A 502 -2.65 -13.01 -54.43
N GLN A 503 -3.47 -13.47 -53.48
CA GLN A 503 -3.03 -13.81 -52.14
C GLN A 503 -3.89 -14.95 -51.59
N SER A 504 -3.33 -15.77 -50.70
CA SER A 504 -4.06 -16.85 -50.06
C SER A 504 -4.96 -16.36 -48.91
N SER A 505 -4.49 -15.37 -48.15
CA SER A 505 -5.24 -14.76 -47.05
C SER A 505 -4.65 -13.41 -46.61
N GLY A 506 -5.40 -12.67 -45.79
CA GLY A 506 -4.96 -11.41 -45.18
C GLY A 506 -5.37 -10.14 -45.93
N GLY A 507 -4.54 -9.11 -45.79
CA GLY A 507 -4.64 -7.83 -46.48
C GLY A 507 -4.56 -7.99 -47.99
N THR A 508 -5.04 -6.97 -48.71
CA THR A 508 -5.11 -7.03 -50.18
C THR A 508 -3.75 -6.70 -50.78
N LEU A 509 -3.14 -7.67 -51.47
CA LEU A 509 -2.03 -7.40 -52.38
C LEU A 509 -2.59 -6.70 -53.62
N ALA A 510 -2.05 -5.54 -53.95
CA ALA A 510 -2.51 -4.69 -55.02
C ALA A 510 -1.34 -4.18 -55.86
N LYS A 511 -1.63 -3.85 -57.13
CA LYS A 511 -0.75 -3.05 -57.98
C LYS A 511 -0.59 -1.66 -57.36
N ALA A 512 0.60 -1.08 -57.41
CA ALA A 512 0.89 0.21 -56.80
C ALA A 512 1.56 1.18 -57.79
N GLY A 513 1.61 2.45 -57.38
CA GLY A 513 2.23 3.52 -58.18
C GLY A 513 1.62 3.62 -59.58
N ASP A 514 2.50 3.75 -60.57
CA ASP A 514 2.10 3.93 -61.96
C ASP A 514 1.55 2.63 -62.59
N TYR A 515 1.72 1.47 -61.95
CA TYR A 515 1.29 0.15 -62.43
C TYR A 515 -0.20 -0.14 -62.19
N THR A 516 -0.95 0.82 -61.63
CA THR A 516 -2.38 0.69 -61.31
C THR A 516 -3.30 0.84 -62.53
N SER A 517 -2.81 1.40 -63.63
CA SER A 517 -3.60 1.73 -64.81
C SER A 517 -2.92 1.30 -66.12
N GLY A 518 -3.74 0.98 -67.12
CA GLY A 518 -3.30 0.48 -68.43
C GLY A 518 -3.58 -1.01 -68.62
N THR A 519 -3.48 -1.47 -69.86
CA THR A 519 -3.64 -2.89 -70.23
C THR A 519 -2.36 -3.65 -69.88
N CYS A 520 -2.49 -4.74 -69.12
CA CYS A 520 -1.39 -5.68 -68.93
C CYS A 520 -1.97 -7.10 -69.02
N THR A 521 -1.88 -7.67 -70.22
CA THR A 521 -2.46 -8.94 -70.57
C THR A 521 -1.37 -9.92 -70.98
N ASP A 522 -1.72 -11.20 -70.94
CA ASP A 522 -0.82 -12.28 -71.31
C ASP A 522 -0.37 -12.15 -72.76
N GLN A 523 0.94 -12.25 -73.04
CA GLN A 523 1.48 -12.37 -74.39
C GLN A 523 0.98 -11.28 -75.36
N ALA A 524 0.86 -10.05 -74.87
CA ALA A 524 0.29 -8.94 -75.65
C ALA A 524 1.34 -7.90 -76.01
N ASP A 525 1.52 -7.69 -77.32
CA ASP A 525 2.37 -6.66 -77.93
C ASP A 525 1.87 -5.22 -77.70
N THR A 526 0.76 -5.05 -77.00
CA THR A 526 0.09 -3.78 -76.68
C THR A 526 0.08 -3.45 -75.18
N ASN A 527 0.85 -4.18 -74.39
CA ASN A 527 0.95 -3.96 -72.94
C ASN A 527 1.37 -2.51 -72.62
N ALA A 528 0.64 -1.88 -71.70
CA ALA A 528 0.94 -0.55 -71.18
C ALA A 528 2.06 -0.66 -70.13
N VAL A 529 3.30 -0.60 -70.59
CA VAL A 529 4.47 -0.68 -69.73
C VAL A 529 4.75 0.65 -69.03
N LYS A 530 5.41 0.57 -67.89
CA LYS A 530 5.93 1.72 -67.16
C LYS A 530 7.43 1.79 -67.35
N GLY A 531 7.90 3.01 -67.66
CA GLY A 531 9.31 3.31 -67.79
C GLY A 531 9.99 3.22 -66.43
N LEU A 532 11.22 2.73 -66.43
CA LEU A 532 12.04 2.59 -65.24
C LEU A 532 12.98 3.78 -65.07
N SER A 533 13.40 3.99 -63.83
CA SER A 533 14.40 5.00 -63.49
C SER A 533 15.38 4.44 -62.46
N THR A 534 16.48 5.17 -62.25
CA THR A 534 17.44 4.88 -61.18
C THR A 534 16.89 5.18 -59.78
N THR A 535 15.66 5.71 -59.68
CA THR A 535 14.93 5.94 -58.43
C THR A 535 13.81 4.92 -58.29
N ALA A 536 13.77 4.25 -57.13
CA ALA A 536 12.73 3.28 -56.77
C ALA A 536 11.32 3.87 -56.88
N SER A 537 10.43 3.13 -57.54
CA SER A 537 9.00 3.42 -57.65
C SER A 537 8.19 2.24 -57.16
N ASN A 538 7.03 2.49 -56.54
CA ASN A 538 6.18 1.41 -56.04
C ASN A 538 5.59 0.62 -57.21
N ILE A 539 5.73 -0.71 -57.17
CA ILE A 539 5.10 -1.64 -58.11
C ILE A 539 3.96 -2.43 -57.45
N LEU A 540 4.10 -2.76 -56.16
CA LEU A 540 3.09 -3.49 -55.38
C LEU A 540 2.89 -2.84 -54.01
N SER A 541 1.69 -3.02 -53.45
CA SER A 541 1.35 -2.60 -52.09
C SER A 541 0.44 -3.60 -51.42
N VAL A 542 0.53 -3.71 -50.10
CA VAL A 542 -0.31 -4.53 -49.24
C VAL A 542 -0.83 -3.67 -48.09
N SER A 543 -2.12 -3.78 -47.77
CA SER A 543 -2.77 -2.94 -46.74
C SER A 543 -2.70 -3.48 -45.30
N GLY A 544 -2.05 -4.63 -45.08
CA GLY A 544 -1.98 -5.31 -43.78
C GLY A 544 -1.24 -6.65 -43.90
N PRO A 545 -1.33 -7.55 -42.91
CA PRO A 545 -0.68 -8.86 -42.96
C PRO A 545 -1.15 -9.65 -44.18
N VAL A 546 -0.25 -10.23 -44.98
CA VAL A 546 -0.61 -11.05 -46.15
C VAL A 546 0.14 -12.37 -46.10
N ALA A 547 -0.53 -13.43 -46.55
CA ALA A 547 0.09 -14.73 -46.74
C ALA A 547 -0.10 -15.24 -48.18
N GLY A 548 0.94 -15.85 -48.74
CA GLY A 548 0.99 -16.36 -50.11
C GLY A 548 0.68 -15.28 -51.14
N GLY A 549 1.20 -14.06 -50.94
CA GLY A 549 1.04 -12.98 -51.91
C GLY A 549 1.88 -13.26 -53.14
N ARG A 550 1.29 -13.15 -54.33
CA ARG A 550 1.92 -13.41 -55.63
C ARG A 550 1.61 -12.27 -56.58
N ALA A 551 2.60 -11.74 -57.28
CA ALA A 551 2.41 -10.87 -58.43
C ALA A 551 3.09 -11.45 -59.67
N VAL A 552 2.43 -11.31 -60.82
CA VAL A 552 2.98 -11.68 -62.13
C VAL A 552 3.30 -10.40 -62.88
N VAL A 553 4.57 -10.16 -63.16
CA VAL A 553 5.07 -8.98 -63.85
C VAL A 553 5.54 -9.39 -65.24
N SER A 554 4.98 -8.75 -66.27
CA SER A 554 5.33 -8.97 -67.67
C SER A 554 6.31 -7.89 -68.10
N GLY A 555 7.44 -8.30 -68.69
CA GLY A 555 8.38 -7.42 -69.36
C GLY A 555 8.09 -7.34 -70.85
N SER A 556 8.40 -6.21 -71.46
CA SER A 556 8.29 -6.04 -72.92
C SER A 556 9.41 -5.17 -73.46
N ALA A 557 9.92 -5.53 -74.64
CA ALA A 557 10.93 -4.78 -75.36
C ALA A 557 10.63 -4.76 -76.87
N ALA A 558 10.80 -3.61 -77.50
CA ALA A 558 10.71 -3.45 -78.94
C ALA A 558 11.72 -2.39 -79.39
N ILE A 559 12.16 -2.46 -80.64
CA ILE A 559 13.09 -1.51 -81.26
C ILE A 559 12.47 -0.82 -82.47
N SER A 560 13.04 0.33 -82.86
CA SER A 560 12.62 1.07 -84.06
C SER A 560 13.56 0.79 -85.24
N VAL A 561 13.18 1.26 -86.44
CA VAL A 561 14.07 1.23 -87.63
C VAL A 561 15.37 2.03 -87.46
N LEU A 562 15.48 2.86 -86.43
CA LEU A 562 16.67 3.67 -86.14
C LEU A 562 17.62 3.00 -85.13
N THR A 563 17.16 1.94 -84.47
CA THR A 563 17.86 1.24 -83.39
C THR A 563 18.37 -0.07 -83.97
N GLU A 564 19.67 -0.34 -83.88
CA GLU A 564 20.23 -1.57 -84.46
C GLU A 564 19.79 -2.81 -83.66
N ALA A 565 19.56 -3.91 -84.38
CA ALA A 565 19.17 -5.18 -83.80
C ALA A 565 20.38 -5.86 -83.15
N HIS A 566 20.33 -6.03 -81.83
CA HIS A 566 21.34 -6.75 -81.04
C HIS A 566 20.67 -7.77 -80.12
N ASP A 567 21.44 -8.76 -79.68
CA ASP A 567 21.05 -9.77 -78.68
C ASP A 567 21.73 -9.57 -77.31
N ASP A 568 22.50 -8.48 -77.17
CA ASP A 568 23.32 -8.15 -75.99
C ASP A 568 22.79 -6.94 -75.20
N TYR A 569 21.57 -6.49 -75.53
CA TYR A 569 20.84 -5.47 -74.79
C TYR A 569 20.56 -5.94 -73.36
N THR A 570 21.11 -5.25 -72.37
CA THR A 570 20.99 -5.62 -70.96
C THR A 570 20.57 -4.46 -70.08
N ASP A 571 19.83 -4.79 -69.02
CA ASP A 571 19.53 -3.91 -67.89
C ASP A 571 19.49 -4.75 -66.61
N THR A 572 19.75 -4.14 -65.47
CA THR A 572 19.71 -4.79 -64.16
C THR A 572 18.63 -4.14 -63.30
N LEU A 573 17.67 -4.95 -62.86
CA LEU A 573 16.57 -4.52 -62.00
C LEU A 573 16.89 -4.76 -60.53
N THR A 574 16.45 -3.85 -59.68
CA THR A 574 16.45 -4.03 -58.23
C THR A 574 15.03 -3.92 -57.70
N PHE A 575 14.60 -4.92 -56.95
CA PHE A 575 13.34 -4.89 -56.22
C PHE A 575 13.60 -4.83 -54.72
N VAL A 576 12.81 -4.03 -53.99
CA VAL A 576 12.91 -3.91 -52.54
C VAL A 576 11.53 -4.02 -51.92
N ALA A 577 11.33 -5.00 -51.04
CA ALA A 577 10.16 -5.11 -50.19
C ALA A 577 10.39 -4.41 -48.84
N THR A 578 9.40 -3.68 -48.35
CA THR A 578 9.45 -2.98 -47.05
C THR A 578 8.13 -3.16 -46.32
N SER A 579 8.19 -3.68 -45.10
CA SER A 579 7.04 -3.92 -44.20
C SER A 579 7.00 -2.93 -43.03
N THR A 580 5.80 -2.59 -42.55
CA THR A 580 5.60 -1.71 -41.38
C THR A 580 4.79 -2.44 -40.30
N PHE A 581 5.45 -2.79 -39.17
CA PHE A 581 4.88 -3.63 -38.11
C PHE A 581 4.11 -2.85 -37.05
#